data_AF-L7QWW9-F1
#
_entry.id   AF-L7QWW9-F1
#
_cell.length_a   1.000
_cell.length_b   1.000
_cell.length_c   1.000
_cell.angle_alpha   90.00
_cell.angle_beta   90.00
_cell.angle_gamma   90.00
#
_symmetry.space_group_name_H-M   'P 1'
#
loop_
_entity.id
_entity.type
_entity.pdbx_description
1 polymer ?
#
loop_
_entity_poly.entity_id
_entity_poly.type
_entity_poly.pdbx_seq_one_letter_code
_entity_poly.pdbx_strand_id
1 'polypeptide(L)'
;QKKQKSRAFCYFCSAVQRLPICAHCGKGKCMAKSGDCVVRHPGVFVTGLAMVGAICDFCEAWVCHGRKCLTAHACSCPLTDAVCLECERGVWEHGGRVFRCCFCDGFL
;
A
#
# COMPACT_ATOMS: atom_id res chain seq x y z
N GLN A 1 -17.16 5.86 -21.14
CA GLN A 1 -15.73 5.84 -20.79
C GLN A 1 -15.60 5.42 -19.31
N LYS A 2 -15.08 4.22 -19.00
CA LYS A 2 -14.85 3.82 -17.59
C LYS A 2 -13.61 4.55 -17.09
N LYS A 3 -13.80 5.66 -16.36
CA LYS A 3 -12.69 6.34 -15.67
C LYS A 3 -12.09 5.36 -14.67
N GLN A 4 -10.77 5.20 -14.71
CA GLN A 4 -10.03 4.39 -13.73
C GLN A 4 -10.40 4.91 -12.33
N LYS A 5 -11.00 4.05 -11.48
CA LYS A 5 -11.32 4.45 -10.11
C LYS A 5 -10.01 4.78 -9.42
N SER A 6 -9.80 6.06 -9.17
CA SER A 6 -8.67 6.55 -8.38
C SER A 6 -8.57 5.74 -7.09
N ARG A 7 -7.40 5.12 -6.86
CA ARG A 7 -7.05 4.56 -5.54
C ARG A 7 -6.86 5.67 -4.50
N ALA A 8 -6.88 6.94 -4.93
CA ALA A 8 -6.59 8.07 -4.09
C ALA A 8 -7.83 8.45 -3.30
N PHE A 9 -7.64 8.41 -1.99
CA PHE A 9 -8.40 9.26 -1.11
C PHE A 9 -8.10 10.73 -1.39
N CYS A 10 -8.99 11.62 -0.98
CA CYS A 10 -8.74 13.05 -1.04
C CYS A 10 -8.11 13.52 0.27
N TYR A 11 -6.88 14.04 0.23
CA TYR A 11 -6.23 14.60 1.42
C TYR A 11 -6.99 15.81 1.99
N PHE A 12 -7.70 16.57 1.14
CA PHE A 12 -8.44 17.77 1.58
C PHE A 12 -9.74 17.44 2.31
N CYS A 13 -10.56 16.54 1.76
CA CYS A 13 -11.87 16.21 2.32
C CYS A 13 -11.91 14.85 3.04
N SER A 14 -10.77 14.15 3.12
CA SER A 14 -10.65 12.79 3.70
C SER A 14 -11.56 11.73 3.06
N ALA A 15 -12.09 11.99 1.87
CA ALA A 15 -12.95 11.03 1.17
C ALA A 15 -12.16 9.80 0.74
N VAL A 16 -12.65 8.61 1.09
CA VAL A 16 -12.08 7.30 0.71
C VAL A 16 -13.12 6.51 -0.10
N GLN A 17 -12.74 6.02 -1.29
CA GLN A 17 -13.66 5.18 -2.10
C GLN A 17 -13.85 3.78 -1.52
N ARG A 18 -12.83 3.27 -0.81
CA ARG A 18 -12.82 1.99 -0.09
C ARG A 18 -11.98 2.16 1.17
N LEU A 19 -12.31 1.40 2.22
CA LEU A 19 -11.49 1.37 3.42
C LEU A 19 -10.08 0.88 3.06
N PRO A 20 -9.02 1.63 3.42
CA PRO A 20 -7.64 1.19 3.23
C PRO A 20 -7.36 -0.09 4.00
N ILE A 21 -6.61 -1.00 3.37
CA ILE A 21 -6.14 -2.25 3.97
C ILE A 21 -4.62 -2.25 3.85
N CYS A 22 -3.92 -2.52 4.96
CA CYS A 22 -2.46 -2.59 4.96
C CYS A 22 -1.97 -3.71 4.03
N ALA A 23 -1.10 -3.37 3.08
CA ALA A 23 -0.52 -4.33 2.14
C ALA A 23 0.44 -5.33 2.78
N HIS A 24 0.96 -5.05 3.98
CA HIS A 24 1.85 -5.97 4.69
C HIS A 24 1.08 -6.92 5.61
N CYS A 25 0.16 -6.43 6.44
CA CYS A 25 -0.52 -7.25 7.45
C CYS A 25 -2.01 -7.53 7.18
N GLY A 26 -2.58 -6.99 6.10
CA GLY A 26 -3.98 -7.23 5.71
C GLY A 26 -5.02 -6.58 6.63
N LYS A 27 -4.62 -5.79 7.63
CA LYS A 27 -5.56 -5.13 8.56
C LYS A 27 -6.24 -3.93 7.90
N GLY A 28 -7.58 -3.92 7.91
CA GLY A 28 -8.42 -2.74 7.60
C GLY A 28 -8.94 -1.99 8.84
N LYS A 29 -8.69 -2.53 10.03
CA LYS A 29 -9.06 -1.98 11.34
C LYS A 29 -7.94 -2.31 12.33
N CYS A 30 -7.49 -1.34 13.12
CA CYS A 30 -6.47 -1.55 14.15
C CYS A 30 -7.03 -1.14 15.52
N MET A 31 -6.78 -1.96 16.53
CA MET A 31 -7.33 -1.77 17.87
C MET A 31 -6.35 -0.97 18.73
N ALA A 32 -6.83 -0.14 19.64
CA ALA A 32 -5.96 0.71 20.47
C ALA A 32 -5.09 -0.07 21.46
N LYS A 33 -5.59 -1.21 21.96
CA LYS A 33 -4.89 -2.04 22.96
C LYS A 33 -4.02 -3.13 22.36
N SER A 34 -4.02 -3.31 21.04
CA SER A 34 -3.25 -4.38 20.39
C SER A 34 -2.52 -3.88 19.15
N GLY A 35 -1.20 -3.93 19.20
CA GLY A 35 -0.34 -3.62 18.06
C GLY A 35 0.98 -2.97 18.45
N ASP A 36 1.94 -3.07 17.56
CA ASP A 36 3.25 -2.41 17.57
C ASP A 36 3.20 -1.03 16.89
N CYS A 37 2.05 -0.35 16.99
CA CYS A 37 1.80 0.91 16.30
C CYS A 37 2.70 2.03 16.82
N VAL A 38 3.35 2.77 15.91
CA VAL A 38 4.25 3.88 16.27
C VAL A 38 3.51 5.15 16.69
N VAL A 39 2.21 5.23 16.43
CA VAL A 39 1.29 6.26 16.93
C VAL A 39 0.15 5.62 17.71
N ARG A 40 -0.31 6.30 18.76
CA ARG A 40 -1.44 5.83 19.57
C ARG A 40 -2.75 6.05 18.83
N HIS A 41 -3.61 5.04 18.84
CA HIS A 41 -4.96 5.14 18.28
C HIS A 41 -5.87 5.96 19.22
N PRO A 42 -6.66 6.93 18.70
CA PRO A 42 -7.80 7.47 19.44
C PRO A 42 -8.90 6.41 19.58
N GLY A 43 -9.57 6.36 20.73
CA GLY A 43 -10.70 5.47 20.97
C GLY A 43 -10.33 3.98 21.10
N VAL A 44 -11.29 3.08 20.83
CA VAL A 44 -11.09 1.62 20.95
C VAL A 44 -10.41 1.03 19.70
N PHE A 45 -10.63 1.64 18.54
CA PHE A 45 -10.08 1.23 17.25
C PHE A 45 -10.06 2.40 16.26
N VAL A 46 -9.26 2.24 15.21
CA VAL A 46 -9.18 3.15 14.06
C VAL A 46 -9.41 2.40 12.75
N THR A 47 -9.89 3.13 11.74
CA THR A 47 -10.08 2.69 10.35
C THR A 47 -9.77 3.87 9.41
N GLY A 48 -9.85 3.65 8.09
CA GLY A 48 -9.73 4.76 7.13
C GLY A 48 -8.29 5.31 7.04
N LEU A 49 -8.16 6.62 6.84
CA LEU A 49 -6.85 7.28 6.71
C LEU A 49 -6.05 7.30 8.00
N ALA A 50 -6.70 7.22 9.16
CA ALA A 50 -6.03 7.13 10.46
C ALA A 50 -5.18 5.84 10.60
N MET A 51 -5.39 4.85 9.73
CA MET A 51 -4.59 3.62 9.67
C MET A 51 -3.32 3.77 8.85
N VAL A 52 -3.27 4.74 7.93
CA VAL A 52 -2.23 4.83 6.91
C VAL A 52 -0.98 5.46 7.52
N GLY A 53 0.13 4.71 7.52
CA GLY A 53 1.41 5.17 8.02
C GLY A 53 2.42 5.51 6.92
N ALA A 54 2.36 4.81 5.79
CA ALA A 54 3.24 5.03 4.65
C ALA A 54 2.60 4.55 3.33
N ILE A 55 3.15 5.02 2.22
CA ILE A 55 2.96 4.48 0.88
C ILE A 55 4.26 3.76 0.52
N CYS A 56 4.16 2.55 -0.02
CA CYS A 56 5.34 1.86 -0.53
C CYS A 56 5.86 2.55 -1.80
N ASP A 57 7.14 2.91 -1.83
CA ASP A 57 7.79 3.53 -3.00
C ASP A 57 7.82 2.63 -4.23
N PHE A 58 7.72 1.31 -4.04
CA PHE A 58 7.66 0.35 -5.15
C PHE A 58 6.22 0.12 -5.60
N CYS A 59 5.36 -0.49 -4.78
CA CYS A 59 4.04 -0.91 -5.23
C CYS A 59 2.91 0.11 -5.02
N GLU A 60 3.24 1.32 -4.55
CA GLU A 60 2.29 2.40 -4.20
C GLU A 60 1.16 1.97 -3.26
N ALA A 61 1.35 0.87 -2.52
CA ALA A 61 0.32 0.33 -1.65
C ALA A 61 0.37 0.99 -0.27
N TRP A 62 -0.81 1.12 0.36
CA TRP A 62 -0.93 1.62 1.72
C TRP A 62 -0.33 0.63 2.73
N VAL A 63 0.51 1.12 3.61
CA VAL A 63 1.08 0.38 4.74
C VAL A 63 0.63 1.04 6.04
N CYS A 64 0.21 0.25 7.02
CA CYS A 64 -0.19 0.80 8.31
C CYS A 64 1.02 1.24 9.13
N HIS A 65 0.79 2.09 10.12
CA HIS A 65 1.82 2.60 11.02
C HIS A 65 2.25 1.60 12.11
N GLY A 66 2.08 0.29 11.89
CA GLY A 66 2.69 -0.75 12.71
C GLY A 66 4.19 -0.78 12.46
N ARG A 67 5.02 -0.78 13.50
CA ARG A 67 6.48 -0.73 13.39
C ARG A 67 7.00 -1.80 12.42
N LYS A 68 6.58 -3.06 12.58
CA LYS A 68 6.93 -4.17 11.69
C LYS A 68 6.52 -3.89 10.24
N CYS A 69 5.33 -3.35 10.01
CA CYS A 69 4.84 -3.08 8.67
C CYS A 69 5.68 -2.00 7.98
N LEU A 70 5.98 -0.92 8.70
CA LEU A 70 6.81 0.18 8.20
C LEU A 70 8.24 -0.26 7.90
N THR A 71 8.84 -1.09 8.76
CA THR A 71 10.24 -1.50 8.60
C THR A 71 10.45 -2.65 7.63
N ALA A 72 9.41 -3.47 7.35
CA ALA A 72 9.56 -4.68 6.56
C ALA A 72 9.01 -4.56 5.13
N HIS A 73 7.93 -3.81 4.91
CA HIS A 73 7.19 -3.91 3.65
C HIS A 73 8.02 -3.52 2.43
N ALA A 74 8.73 -2.39 2.48
CA ALA A 74 9.54 -1.92 1.35
C ALA A 74 10.67 -2.91 1.02
N CYS A 75 11.35 -3.44 2.04
CA CYS A 75 12.43 -4.41 1.87
C CYS A 75 11.96 -5.75 1.30
N SER A 76 10.71 -6.16 1.58
CA SER A 76 10.12 -7.40 1.08
C SER A 76 9.10 -7.15 -0.03
N CYS A 77 9.15 -6.00 -0.71
CA CYS A 77 8.14 -5.67 -1.71
C CYS A 77 8.34 -6.55 -2.95
N PRO A 78 7.28 -7.19 -3.48
CA PRO A 78 7.41 -7.99 -4.70
C PRO A 78 7.83 -7.19 -5.94
N LEU A 79 7.75 -5.86 -5.87
CA LEU A 79 8.08 -4.95 -6.97
C LEU A 79 9.42 -4.22 -6.76
N THR A 80 10.21 -4.55 -5.73
CA THR A 80 11.50 -3.86 -5.48
C THR A 80 12.43 -3.87 -6.70
N ASP A 81 12.53 -5.03 -7.37
CA ASP A 81 13.43 -5.24 -8.51
C ASP A 81 12.67 -5.42 -9.84
N ALA A 82 11.42 -4.94 -9.92
CA ALA A 82 10.58 -5.20 -11.09
C ALA A 82 10.96 -4.30 -12.27
N VAL A 83 11.24 -4.95 -13.41
CA VAL A 83 11.54 -4.32 -14.71
C VAL A 83 10.61 -4.92 -15.77
N CYS A 84 9.86 -4.08 -16.47
CA CYS A 84 8.92 -4.50 -17.51
C CYS A 84 9.66 -5.20 -18.66
N LEU A 85 9.23 -6.42 -19.01
CA LEU A 85 9.82 -7.20 -20.11
C LEU A 85 9.61 -6.58 -21.49
N GLU A 86 8.60 -5.73 -21.66
CA GLU A 86 8.23 -5.17 -22.97
C GLU A 86 8.97 -3.87 -23.28
N CYS A 87 9.27 -3.07 -22.25
CA CYS A 87 9.83 -1.72 -22.42
C CYS A 87 11.06 -1.43 -21.56
N GLU A 88 11.56 -2.41 -20.82
CA GLU A 88 12.78 -2.34 -19.98
C GLU A 88 12.76 -1.25 -18.90
N ARG A 89 11.59 -0.67 -18.64
CA ARG A 89 11.37 0.36 -17.63
C ARG A 89 11.08 -0.23 -16.26
N GLY A 90 11.56 0.43 -15.22
CA GLY A 90 11.34 0.07 -13.82
C GLY A 90 9.99 0.53 -13.26
N VAL A 91 9.76 0.25 -12.00
CA VAL A 91 8.49 0.52 -11.31
C VAL A 91 8.15 2.01 -11.18
N TRP A 92 9.17 2.87 -11.07
CA TRP A 92 9.01 4.31 -10.94
C TRP A 92 8.41 4.93 -12.20
N GLU A 93 8.81 4.43 -13.37
CA GLU A 93 8.29 4.87 -14.65
C GLU A 93 6.83 4.42 -14.86
N HIS A 94 6.42 3.34 -14.18
CA HIS A 94 5.06 2.79 -14.23
C HIS A 94 4.15 3.27 -13.08
N GLY A 95 4.66 4.05 -12.13
CA GLY A 95 3.91 4.49 -10.95
C GLY A 95 3.36 3.30 -10.15
N GLY A 96 4.22 2.33 -9.82
CA GLY A 96 3.84 1.17 -9.01
C GLY A 96 2.89 0.17 -9.66
N ARG A 97 2.65 0.28 -10.98
CA ARG A 97 1.72 -0.57 -11.73
C ARG A 97 2.48 -1.53 -12.63
N VAL A 98 3.12 -2.50 -11.99
CA VAL A 98 3.79 -3.61 -12.68
C VAL A 98 3.19 -4.92 -12.16
N PHE A 99 2.98 -5.87 -13.05
CA PHE A 99 2.32 -7.14 -12.77
C PHE A 99 3.28 -8.30 -13.05
N ARG A 100 3.24 -9.34 -12.21
CA ARG A 100 4.00 -10.56 -12.48
C ARG A 100 3.14 -11.53 -13.30
N CYS A 101 3.62 -11.93 -14.47
CA CYS A 101 3.01 -12.93 -15.33
C CYS A 101 2.97 -14.29 -14.64
N CYS A 102 1.81 -14.95 -14.62
CA CYS A 102 1.64 -16.26 -13.99
C CYS A 102 2.21 -17.43 -14.80
N PHE A 103 2.69 -17.21 -16.02
CA PHE A 103 3.24 -18.24 -16.90
C PHE A 103 4.76 -18.23 -16.97
N CYS A 104 5.39 -17.04 -17.01
CA CYS A 104 6.83 -16.90 -17.17
C CYS A 104 7.53 -16.18 -16.01
N ASP A 105 6.80 -15.81 -14.95
CA ASP A 105 7.29 -15.02 -13.81
C ASP A 105 7.91 -13.66 -14.15
N GLY A 106 7.84 -13.25 -15.42
CA GLY A 106 8.26 -11.95 -15.90
C GLY A 106 7.36 -10.81 -15.44
N PHE A 107 7.91 -9.61 -15.34
CA PHE A 107 7.17 -8.40 -15.02
C PHE A 107 6.63 -7.71 -16.27
N LEU A 108 5.39 -7.24 -16.22
CA LEU A 108 4.63 -6.58 -17.28
C LEU A 108 4.07 -5.24 -16.79
#